data_AF-A0AAD9X2C7-F1
#
_entry.id   AF-A0AAD9X2C7-F1
#
_cell.length_a   1.000
_cell.length_b   1.000
_cell.length_c   1.000
_cell.angle_alpha   90.00
_cell.angle_beta   90.00
_cell.angle_gamma   90.00
#
_symmetry.space_group_name_H-M   'P 1'
#
loop_
_entity.id
_entity.type
_entity.pdbx_description
1 polymer ?
#
loop_
_entity_poly.entity_id
_entity_poly.type
_entity_poly.pdbx_seq_one_letter_code
_entity_poly.pdbx_strand_id
1 'polypeptide(L)' 'MNMDLPREVGLWGGNKGKSWDDGLVGGIQQIDVHVGNGVVHAIQCRYHGRDGNLVLSNRHGGGGASKVYKF' A
#
# COMPACT_ATOMS: atom_id res chain seq x y z
N MET A 1 26.52 -13.24 -7.14
CA MET A 1 25.74 -12.26 -6.37
C MET A 1 24.28 -12.58 -6.60
N ASN A 2 23.61 -13.17 -5.61
CA ASN A 2 22.18 -13.50 -5.70
C ASN A 2 21.41 -12.20 -5.42
N MET A 3 20.93 -11.54 -6.46
CA MET A 3 20.02 -10.41 -6.32
C MET A 3 18.65 -11.02 -6.06
N ASP A 4 18.21 -11.04 -4.80
CA ASP A 4 16.83 -11.38 -4.45
C ASP A 4 15.91 -10.30 -5.04
N LEU A 5 15.55 -10.48 -6.31
CA LEU A 5 14.61 -9.61 -7.00
C LEU A 5 13.23 -9.78 -6.36
N PRO A 6 12.51 -8.69 -6.05
CA PRO A 6 11.14 -8.78 -5.57
C PRO A 6 10.31 -9.60 -6.57
N ARG A 7 9.55 -10.58 -6.07
CA ARG A 7 8.53 -11.24 -6.89
C ARG A 7 7.34 -10.29 -7.00
N GLU A 8 7.22 -9.65 -8.15
CA GLU A 8 6.07 -8.83 -8.49
C GLU A 8 4.99 -9.69 -9.14
N VAL A 9 3.75 -9.51 -8.69
CA VAL A 9 2.55 -10.17 -9.24
C VAL A 9 1.44 -9.14 -9.38
N GLY A 10 0.65 -9.25 -10.44
CA GLY A 10 -0.35 -8.25 -10.83
C GLY A 10 0.17 -7.31 -11.93
N LEU A 11 -0.41 -6.12 -12.14
CA LEU A 11 -1.54 -5.51 -11.42
C LEU A 11 -2.88 -6.20 -11.71
N TRP A 12 -3.83 -6.12 -10.78
CA TRP A 12 -5.23 -6.50 -11.01
C TRP A 12 -6.12 -5.27 -10.89
N GLY A 13 -6.78 -4.90 -11.99
CA GLY A 13 -7.66 -3.73 -12.03
C GLY A 13 -7.73 -3.08 -13.41
N GLY A 14 -8.19 -1.84 -13.44
CA GLY A 14 -8.23 -1.02 -14.65
C GLY A 14 -6.89 -0.32 -14.96
N ASN A 15 -6.83 0.37 -16.09
CA ASN A 15 -5.65 1.07 -16.60
C ASN A 15 -5.68 2.59 -16.38
N LYS A 16 -6.50 3.08 -15.45
CA LYS A 16 -6.67 4.51 -15.14
C LYS A 16 -6.10 4.86 -13.77
N GLY A 17 -5.90 6.15 -13.54
CA GLY A 17 -5.36 6.69 -12.27
C GLY A 17 -3.86 6.98 -12.35
N LYS A 18 -3.27 7.34 -11.21
CA LYS A 18 -1.84 7.58 -11.07
C LYS A 18 -1.18 6.33 -10.50
N SER A 19 -0.17 5.80 -11.20
CA SER A 19 0.63 4.68 -10.71
C SER A 19 1.41 5.07 -9.45
N TRP A 20 1.63 4.10 -8.58
CA TRP A 20 2.44 4.23 -7.37
C TRP A 20 3.10 2.89 -7.07
N ASP A 21 4.27 2.96 -6.47
CA ASP A 21 5.04 1.83 -5.98
C ASP A 21 5.84 2.33 -4.77
N ASP A 22 5.65 1.74 -3.60
CA ASP A 22 6.42 2.06 -2.40
C ASP A 22 7.83 1.45 -2.45
N GLY A 23 8.05 0.48 -3.35
CA GLY A 23 9.30 -0.27 -3.48
C GLY A 23 9.52 -1.26 -2.34
N LEU A 24 10.76 -1.75 -2.24
CA LEU A 24 11.16 -2.69 -1.19
C LEU A 24 11.50 -1.95 0.12
N VAL A 25 10.46 -1.62 0.91
CA VAL A 25 10.60 -0.84 2.15
C VAL A 25 10.89 -1.72 3.37
N GLY A 26 10.26 -2.88 3.47
CA GLY A 26 10.38 -3.81 4.61
C GLY A 26 9.13 -4.65 4.81
N GLY A 27 9.05 -5.37 5.93
CA GLY A 27 7.86 -6.15 6.29
C GLY A 27 6.67 -5.24 6.61
N ILE A 28 5.45 -5.67 6.29
CA ILE A 28 4.21 -4.94 6.59
C ILE A 28 3.80 -5.19 8.05
N GLN A 29 3.55 -4.12 8.80
CA GLN A 29 3.01 -4.15 10.15
C GLN A 29 1.48 -3.95 10.18
N GLN A 30 0.95 -3.12 9.26
CA GLN A 30 -0.47 -2.82 9.18
C GLN A 30 -0.84 -2.34 7.77
N ILE A 31 -2.07 -2.62 7.34
CA ILE A 31 -2.67 -2.07 6.12
C ILE A 31 -3.95 -1.33 6.49
N ASP A 32 -4.00 -0.04 6.15
CA ASP A 32 -5.21 0.79 6.25
C ASP A 32 -5.91 0.81 4.88
N VAL A 33 -7.12 0.24 4.82
CA VAL A 33 -7.96 0.21 3.62
C VAL A 33 -9.10 1.20 3.78
N HIS A 34 -9.09 2.25 2.95
CA HIS A 34 -10.08 3.31 2.96
C HIS A 34 -11.23 2.96 2.02
N VAL A 35 -12.42 2.68 2.55
CA VAL A 35 -13.59 2.18 1.83
C VAL A 35 -14.74 3.19 1.90
N GLY A 36 -15.48 3.32 0.81
CA GLY A 36 -16.66 4.18 0.68
C GLY A 36 -17.48 3.76 -0.53
N ASN A 37 -18.80 3.91 -0.49
CA ASN A 37 -19.70 3.59 -1.62
C ASN A 37 -19.47 2.19 -2.25
N GLY A 38 -19.10 1.19 -1.45
CA GLY A 38 -18.83 -0.17 -1.90
C GLY A 38 -17.49 -0.39 -2.62
N VAL A 39 -16.59 0.60 -2.63
CA VAL A 39 -15.29 0.51 -3.31
C VAL A 39 -14.12 0.89 -2.39
N VAL A 40 -12.93 0.38 -2.72
CA VAL A 40 -11.67 0.83 -2.10
C VAL A 40 -11.26 2.15 -2.76
N HIS A 41 -11.21 3.21 -1.97
CA HIS A 41 -10.78 4.53 -2.44
C HIS A 41 -9.28 4.77 -2.27
N ALA A 42 -8.67 4.20 -1.23
CA ALA A 42 -7.25 4.34 -0.98
C ALA A 42 -6.68 3.21 -0.11
N ILE A 43 -5.37 3.00 -0.21
CA ILE A 43 -4.59 2.09 0.62
C ILE A 43 -3.41 2.87 1.22
N GLN A 44 -3.08 2.58 2.47
CA GLN A 44 -1.88 3.09 3.13
C GLN A 44 -1.27 1.98 3.99
N CYS A 45 0.03 1.81 3.92
CA CYS A 45 0.74 0.73 4.60
C CYS A 45 1.66 1.30 5.68
N ARG A 46 1.80 0.55 6.78
CA ARG A 46 2.86 0.77 7.76
C ARG A 46 3.87 -0.37 7.64
N TYR A 47 5.13 -0.01 7.43
CA TYR A 47 6.25 -0.95 7.25
C TYR A 47 7.20 -0.91 8.44
N HIS A 48 7.93 -2.00 8.64
CA HIS A 48 9.13 -2.01 9.46
C HIS A 48 10.30 -1.43 8.68
N GLY A 49 10.84 -0.32 9.16
CA GLY A 49 12.06 0.32 8.67
C GLY A 49 13.31 -0.46 9.07
N ARG A 50 14.42 -0.14 8.41
CA ARG A 50 15.72 -0.82 8.59
C ARG A 50 16.34 -0.61 9.97
N ASP A 51 15.96 0.46 10.64
CA ASP A 51 16.39 0.86 11.98
C ASP A 51 15.44 0.34 13.09
N GLY A 52 14.44 -0.48 12.72
CA GLY A 52 13.42 -0.97 13.64
C GLY A 52 12.26 0.00 13.86
N ASN A 53 12.31 1.22 13.30
CA ASN A 53 11.20 2.17 13.38
C ASN A 53 10.07 1.80 12.41
N LEU A 54 8.87 2.31 12.67
CA LEU A 54 7.74 2.14 11.75
C LEU A 54 7.71 3.29 10.74
N VAL A 55 7.67 2.95 9.45
CA VAL A 55 7.56 3.90 8.34
C VAL A 55 6.14 3.86 7.79
N LEU A 56 5.47 5.00 7.78
CA LEU A 56 4.14 5.14 7.18
C LEU A 56 4.30 5.53 5.70
N SER A 57 3.65 4.78 4.81
CA SER A 57 3.63 5.10 3.38
C SER A 57 2.84 6.37 3.10
N ASN A 58 2.98 6.90 1.89
CA ASN A 58 1.96 7.80 1.35
C ASN A 58 0.61 7.08 1.28
N ARG A 59 -0.48 7.80 1.47
CA ARG A 59 -1.81 7.27 1.17
C ARG A 59 -2.03 7.29 -0.33
N HIS A 60 -2.24 6.12 -0.92
CA HIS A 60 -2.40 5.94 -2.35
C HIS A 60 -3.87 5.81 -2.71
N GLY A 61 -4.41 6.83 -3.39
CA GLY A 61 -5.81 6.87 -3.81
C GLY A 61 -6.52 8.18 -3.47
N GLY A 62 -7.85 8.16 -3.52
CA GLY A 62 -8.71 9.34 -3.38
C GLY A 62 -9.32 9.52 -1.98
N GLY A 63 -10.03 10.63 -1.81
CA GLY A 63 -10.69 11.02 -0.55
C GLY A 63 -12.12 10.52 -0.35
N GLY A 64 -12.66 9.66 -1.23
CA GLY A 64 -14.07 9.27 -1.20
C GLY A 64 -14.48 8.26 -0.11
N ALA A 65 -13.55 7.87 0.76
CA ALA A 65 -13.83 6.88 1.79
C ALA A 65 -14.67 7.45 2.94
N SER A 66 -15.61 6.63 3.43
CA SER A 66 -16.39 6.90 4.64
C SER A 66 -15.93 6.08 5.85
N LYS A 67 -15.14 5.02 5.62
CA LYS A 67 -14.63 4.13 6.66
C LYS A 67 -13.20 3.68 6.37
N VAL A 68 -12.44 3.41 7.42
CA VAL A 68 -11.10 2.80 7.34
C VAL A 68 -11.12 1.46 8.05
N TYR A 69 -10.67 0.42 7.37
CA TYR A 69 -10.40 -0.89 7.95
C TYR A 69 -8.90 -1.03 8.16
N LYS A 70 -8.50 -1.54 9.32
CA LYS A 70 -7.09 -1.76 9.67
C LYS A 70 -6.85 -3.25 9.82
N PHE A 71 -5.88 -3.77 9.08
CA PHE A 71 -5.45 -5.16 9.09
C PHE A 71 -4.03 -5.25 9.60
#